data_AF-A0A2D2LUH9-F1
#
_entry.id   AF-A0A2D2LUH9-F1
#
_cell.length_a   1.000
_cell.length_b   1.000
_cell.length_c   1.000
_cell.angle_alpha   90.00
_cell.angle_beta   90.00
_cell.angle_gamma   90.00
#
_symmetry.space_group_name_H-M   'P 1'
#
loop_
_entity.id
_entity.type
_entity.pdbx_description
1 polymer ?
#
loop_
_entity_poly.entity_id
_entity_poly.type
_entity_poly.pdbx_seq_one_letter_code
_entity_poly.pdbx_strand_id
1 'polypeptide(L)'
;MSSLSQLEQDLKQFRALPYHSDTQLAQKLREVQAWQRGRIHKTHQALFATANNQAMGEFLIDQLYGGEKFNVLAEQLERMVQKAEKLEKFIPANAVSTGAAGIIEAINAIKLDLQLAQYLKENHLSADEPSMIKAYRSVNAESARRQQIADLKQMCYRTDKYLKSFILQKAFSLAKGTAYKKGFQPLYDFIAEGFAAIKPIKSIGARTYALS
;
A
#
# COMPACT_ATOMS: atom_id res chain seq x y z
N MET A 1 15.07 0.17 16.17
CA MET A 1 14.57 1.26 15.30
C MET A 1 13.06 1.34 15.47
N SER A 2 12.46 2.53 15.56
CA SER A 2 11.00 2.67 15.63
C SER A 2 10.38 2.40 14.27
N SER A 3 9.10 2.02 14.22
CA SER A 3 8.41 1.81 12.93
C SER A 3 8.35 3.07 12.08
N LEU A 4 8.36 4.26 12.70
CA LEU A 4 8.41 5.53 11.97
C LEU A 4 9.81 5.84 11.42
N SER A 5 10.89 5.46 12.13
CA SER A 5 12.24 5.58 11.55
C SER A 5 12.45 4.67 10.34
N GLN A 6 11.87 3.45 10.37
CA GLN A 6 11.89 2.55 9.22
C GLN A 6 11.08 3.14 8.06
N LEU A 7 9.87 3.61 8.34
CA LEU A 7 9.03 4.28 7.34
C LEU A 7 9.73 5.49 6.70
N GLU A 8 10.44 6.30 7.49
CA GLU A 8 11.22 7.42 6.96
C GLU A 8 12.27 6.97 5.94
N GLN A 9 13.00 5.89 6.26
CA GLN A 9 14.01 5.32 5.38
C GLN A 9 13.37 4.77 4.10
N ASP A 10 12.24 4.07 4.19
CA ASP A 10 11.55 3.53 3.03
C ASP A 10 10.97 4.63 2.13
N LEU A 11 10.47 5.73 2.70
CA LEU A 11 10.02 6.90 1.93
C LEU A 11 11.20 7.57 1.19
N LYS A 12 12.36 7.69 1.83
CA LYS A 12 13.58 8.19 1.17
C LYS A 12 14.00 7.28 0.00
N GLN A 13 13.95 5.97 0.19
CA GLN A 13 14.24 5.02 -0.91
C GLN A 13 13.20 5.11 -2.02
N PHE A 14 11.92 5.27 -1.68
CA PHE A 14 10.84 5.46 -2.64
C PHE A 14 11.10 6.68 -3.53
N ARG A 15 11.48 7.83 -2.97
CA ARG A 15 11.84 9.03 -3.74
C ARG A 15 13.02 8.85 -4.68
N ALA A 16 13.97 8.01 -4.29
CA ALA A 16 15.15 7.73 -5.10
C ALA A 16 14.86 6.77 -6.27
N LEU A 17 13.63 6.25 -6.39
CA LEU A 17 13.30 5.33 -7.48
C LEU A 17 13.34 6.04 -8.85
N PRO A 18 13.92 5.41 -9.87
CA PRO A 18 14.20 6.06 -11.16
C PRO A 18 12.96 6.49 -11.95
N TYR A 19 11.79 5.90 -11.68
CA TYR A 19 10.57 6.25 -12.41
C TYR A 19 10.07 7.68 -12.10
N HIS A 20 10.56 8.33 -11.04
CA HIS A 20 10.20 9.71 -10.74
C HIS A 20 10.79 10.72 -11.75
N SER A 21 11.93 10.39 -12.37
CA SER A 21 12.61 11.25 -13.36
C SER A 21 12.57 10.69 -14.79
N ASP A 22 12.18 9.43 -14.96
CA ASP A 22 12.10 8.75 -16.25
C ASP A 22 10.64 8.53 -16.67
N THR A 23 10.13 9.40 -17.55
CA THR A 23 8.71 9.38 -17.98
C THR A 23 8.31 8.11 -18.70
N GLN A 24 9.22 7.50 -19.47
CA GLN A 24 8.96 6.24 -20.16
C GLN A 24 8.87 5.08 -19.16
N LEU A 25 9.75 5.07 -18.16
CA LEU A 25 9.71 4.07 -17.10
C LEU A 25 8.47 4.24 -16.21
N ALA A 26 8.08 5.48 -15.90
CA ALA A 26 6.84 5.78 -15.20
C ALA A 26 5.61 5.26 -15.95
N GLN A 27 5.58 5.46 -17.27
CA GLN A 27 4.51 4.93 -18.12
C GLN A 27 4.50 3.40 -18.11
N LYS A 28 5.66 2.76 -18.26
CA LYS A 28 5.75 1.29 -18.21
C LYS A 28 5.34 0.72 -16.84
N LEU A 29 5.70 1.40 -15.75
CA LEU A 29 5.27 1.03 -14.40
C LEU A 29 3.74 1.12 -14.27
N ARG A 30 3.10 2.17 -14.79
CA ARG A 30 1.63 2.29 -14.80
C ARG A 30 0.97 1.13 -15.56
N GLU A 31 1.53 0.73 -16.69
CA GLU A 31 1.04 -0.41 -17.48
C GLU A 31 1.16 -1.73 -16.70
N VAL A 32 2.32 -1.99 -16.09
CA VAL A 32 2.54 -3.16 -15.23
C VAL A 32 1.54 -3.19 -14.09
N GLN A 33 1.39 -2.08 -13.37
CA GLN A 33 0.45 -1.98 -12.25
C GLN A 33 -1.01 -2.16 -12.70
N ALA A 34 -1.40 -1.60 -13.84
CA ALA A 34 -2.73 -1.81 -14.40
C ALA A 34 -3.00 -3.28 -14.72
N TRP A 35 -2.04 -3.96 -15.35
CA TRP A 35 -2.14 -5.39 -15.63
C TRP A 35 -2.21 -6.21 -14.33
N GLN A 36 -1.39 -5.88 -13.34
CA GLN A 36 -1.38 -6.54 -12.02
C GLN A 36 -2.73 -6.40 -11.30
N ARG A 37 -3.29 -5.18 -11.25
CA ARG A 37 -4.63 -4.94 -10.66
C ARG A 37 -5.69 -5.76 -11.38
N GLY A 38 -5.69 -5.74 -12.73
CA GLY A 38 -6.61 -6.54 -13.55
C GLY A 38 -6.52 -8.03 -13.25
N ARG A 39 -5.29 -8.57 -13.13
CA ARG A 39 -5.07 -9.97 -12.76
C ARG A 39 -5.62 -10.29 -11.37
N ILE A 40 -5.34 -9.45 -10.37
CA ILE A 40 -5.83 -9.64 -8.98
C ILE A 40 -7.36 -9.65 -8.95
N HIS A 41 -8.02 -8.71 -9.62
CA HIS A 41 -9.48 -8.68 -9.70
C HIS A 41 -10.05 -9.93 -10.35
N LYS A 42 -9.43 -10.41 -11.44
CA LYS A 42 -9.87 -11.63 -12.13
C LYS A 42 -9.68 -12.87 -11.25
N THR A 43 -8.49 -13.05 -10.66
CA THR A 43 -8.17 -14.24 -9.85
C THR A 43 -8.98 -14.31 -8.56
N HIS A 44 -9.31 -13.17 -7.96
CA HIS A 44 -10.05 -13.11 -6.68
C HIS A 44 -11.47 -12.54 -6.83
N GLN A 45 -12.07 -12.65 -8.02
CA GLN A 45 -13.39 -12.09 -8.32
C GLN A 45 -14.45 -12.54 -7.30
N ALA A 46 -14.49 -13.83 -6.95
CA ALA A 46 -15.43 -14.37 -5.99
C ALA A 46 -15.26 -13.76 -4.58
N LEU A 47 -14.01 -13.46 -4.18
CA LEU A 47 -13.72 -12.81 -2.91
C LEU A 47 -14.24 -11.37 -2.91
N PHE A 48 -14.05 -10.63 -4.00
CA PHE A 48 -14.49 -9.24 -4.13
C PHE A 48 -16.00 -9.09 -4.39
N ALA A 49 -16.67 -10.11 -4.92
CA ALA A 49 -18.13 -10.12 -5.10
C ALA A 49 -18.91 -10.19 -3.77
N THR A 50 -18.24 -10.50 -2.66
CA THR A 50 -18.88 -10.45 -1.33
C THR A 50 -18.99 -9.00 -0.87
N ALA A 51 -20.21 -8.52 -0.59
CA ALA A 51 -20.49 -7.13 -0.20
C ALA A 51 -19.58 -6.59 0.92
N ASN A 52 -19.25 -7.43 1.91
CA ASN A 52 -18.37 -7.04 3.02
C ASN A 52 -16.88 -6.90 2.64
N ASN A 53 -16.46 -7.45 1.51
CA ASN A 53 -15.07 -7.42 1.04
C ASN A 53 -14.84 -6.40 -0.08
N GLN A 54 -15.89 -5.98 -0.77
CA GLN A 54 -15.78 -5.11 -1.94
C GLN A 54 -15.04 -3.81 -1.62
N ALA A 55 -15.47 -3.10 -0.57
CA ALA A 55 -14.86 -1.82 -0.16
C ALA A 55 -13.36 -1.96 0.19
N MET A 56 -12.96 -3.08 0.81
CA MET A 56 -11.55 -3.34 1.11
C MET A 56 -10.75 -3.74 -0.13
N GLY A 57 -11.35 -4.49 -1.04
CA GLY A 57 -10.75 -4.82 -2.33
C GLY A 57 -10.46 -3.56 -3.14
N GLU A 58 -11.47 -2.70 -3.31
CA GLU A 58 -11.34 -1.42 -4.00
C GLU A 58 -10.31 -0.52 -3.29
N PHE A 59 -10.38 -0.38 -1.96
CA PHE A 59 -9.40 0.42 -1.22
C PHE A 59 -7.96 -0.09 -1.40
N LEU A 60 -7.72 -1.38 -1.19
CA LEU A 60 -6.36 -1.94 -1.30
C LEU A 60 -5.83 -1.91 -2.74
N ILE A 61 -6.66 -2.24 -3.73
CA ILE A 61 -6.22 -2.38 -5.12
C ILE A 61 -6.15 -1.02 -5.82
N ASP A 62 -7.07 -0.10 -5.55
CA ASP A 62 -7.14 1.16 -6.29
C ASP A 62 -6.45 2.33 -5.58
N GLN A 63 -6.43 2.35 -4.24
CA GLN A 63 -5.78 3.43 -3.49
C GLN A 63 -4.31 3.12 -3.17
N LEU A 64 -3.99 1.90 -2.71
CA LEU A 64 -2.63 1.53 -2.30
C LEU A 64 -1.73 1.10 -3.47
N TYR A 65 -2.30 0.51 -4.53
CA TYR A 65 -1.59 0.19 -5.79
C TYR A 65 -1.81 1.25 -6.89
N GLY A 66 -2.39 2.41 -6.55
CA GLY A 66 -2.67 3.51 -7.47
C GLY A 66 -1.54 4.54 -7.51
N GLY A 67 -0.58 4.39 -8.44
CA GLY A 67 0.67 5.15 -8.50
C GLY A 67 0.61 6.66 -8.15
N GLU A 68 -0.18 7.46 -8.89
CA GLU A 68 -0.23 8.91 -8.66
C GLU A 68 -0.80 9.31 -7.29
N LYS A 69 -1.79 8.55 -6.80
CA LYS A 69 -2.36 8.77 -5.47
C LYS A 69 -1.34 8.45 -4.39
N PHE A 70 -0.55 7.40 -4.57
CA PHE A 70 0.50 7.03 -3.63
C PHE A 70 1.61 8.10 -3.53
N ASN A 71 1.97 8.77 -4.64
CA ASN A 71 2.95 9.87 -4.60
C ASN A 71 2.51 11.01 -3.66
N VAL A 72 1.25 11.43 -3.76
CA VAL A 72 0.68 12.46 -2.88
C VAL A 72 0.69 11.99 -1.42
N LEU A 73 0.35 10.72 -1.17
CA LEU A 73 0.39 10.14 0.18
C LEU A 73 1.81 10.10 0.75
N ALA A 74 2.81 9.70 -0.06
CA ALA A 74 4.21 9.67 0.35
C ALA A 74 4.70 11.07 0.78
N GLU A 75 4.33 12.13 0.06
CA GLU A 75 4.68 13.52 0.45
C GLU A 75 4.10 13.90 1.81
N GLN A 76 2.85 13.53 2.05
CA GLN A 76 2.17 13.81 3.31
C GLN A 76 2.78 13.01 4.47
N LEU A 77 3.14 11.75 4.22
CA LEU A 77 3.78 10.88 5.21
C LEU A 77 5.18 11.36 5.58
N GLU A 78 5.99 11.80 4.61
CA GLU A 78 7.32 12.38 4.87
C GLU A 78 7.21 13.60 5.80
N ARG A 79 6.30 14.53 5.48
CA ARG A 79 6.03 15.72 6.32
C ARG A 79 5.52 15.34 7.72
N MET A 80 4.77 14.24 7.83
CA MET A 80 4.26 13.75 9.11
C MET A 80 5.37 13.10 9.95
N VAL A 81 6.22 12.28 9.33
CA VAL A 81 7.28 11.52 10.01
C VAL A 81 8.37 12.47 10.55
N GLN A 82 8.66 13.57 9.86
CA GLN A 82 9.52 14.64 10.39
C GLN A 82 8.99 15.27 11.70
N LYS A 83 7.71 15.07 12.02
CA LYS A 83 7.05 15.56 13.24
C LYS A 83 6.67 14.42 14.20
N ALA A 84 7.08 13.19 13.89
CA ALA A 84 6.67 11.95 14.54
C ALA A 84 6.95 11.91 16.05
N GLU A 85 8.11 12.40 16.50
CA GLU A 85 8.50 12.35 17.92
C GLU A 85 7.47 13.01 18.86
N LYS A 86 6.74 14.01 18.34
CA LYS A 86 5.67 14.69 19.08
C LYS A 86 4.33 13.93 19.04
N LEU A 87 4.13 13.07 18.02
CA LEU A 87 2.91 12.31 17.77
C LEU A 87 2.93 10.92 18.42
N GLU A 88 4.10 10.27 18.49
CA GLU A 88 4.26 8.93 19.08
C GLU A 88 3.86 8.87 20.56
N LYS A 89 3.88 10.01 21.27
CA LYS A 89 3.46 10.10 22.68
C LYS A 89 1.95 9.97 22.89
N PHE A 90 1.14 10.18 21.85
CA PHE A 90 -0.32 10.26 21.96
C PHE A 90 -1.07 9.19 21.17
N ILE A 91 -0.37 8.44 20.31
CA ILE A 91 -0.96 7.39 19.47
C ILE A 91 -0.44 6.03 19.95
N PRO A 92 -1.31 5.01 20.13
CA PRO A 92 -0.84 3.67 20.51
C PRO A 92 0.23 3.15 19.55
N ALA A 93 1.41 2.81 20.10
CA ALA A 93 2.57 2.40 19.30
C ALA A 93 2.26 1.24 18.33
N ASN A 94 1.42 0.30 18.74
CA ASN A 94 0.99 -0.81 17.89
C ASN A 94 0.16 -0.35 16.69
N ALA A 95 -0.70 0.66 16.83
CA ALA A 95 -1.50 1.19 15.73
C ALA A 95 -0.61 1.93 14.72
N VAL A 96 0.32 2.76 15.20
CA VAL A 96 1.33 3.43 14.37
C VAL A 96 2.15 2.40 13.60
N SER A 97 2.66 1.38 14.30
CA SER A 97 3.48 0.34 13.70
C SER A 97 2.72 -0.49 12.66
N THR A 98 1.43 -0.77 12.88
CA THR A 98 0.58 -1.47 11.92
C THR A 98 0.29 -0.63 10.68
N GLY A 99 -0.01 0.65 10.85
CA GLY A 99 -0.20 1.57 9.72
C GLY A 99 1.08 1.75 8.90
N ALA A 100 2.22 1.95 9.57
CA ALA A 100 3.52 2.07 8.94
C ALA A 100 3.88 0.82 8.13
N ALA A 101 3.63 -0.38 8.68
CA ALA A 101 3.86 -1.63 7.96
C ALA A 101 3.05 -1.72 6.66
N GLY A 102 1.80 -1.25 6.64
CA GLY A 102 0.99 -1.20 5.42
C GLY A 102 1.58 -0.31 4.33
N ILE A 103 2.13 0.84 4.70
CA ILE A 103 2.81 1.74 3.75
C ILE A 103 4.12 1.13 3.25
N ILE A 104 4.91 0.52 4.14
CA ILE A 104 6.16 -0.15 3.77
C ILE A 104 5.88 -1.25 2.73
N GLU A 105 4.83 -2.04 2.93
CA GLU A 105 4.44 -3.09 1.98
C GLU A 105 3.95 -2.54 0.63
N ALA A 106 3.30 -1.37 0.63
CA ALA A 106 2.95 -0.67 -0.61
C ALA A 106 4.21 -0.19 -1.37
N ILE A 107 5.19 0.37 -0.66
CA ILE A 107 6.48 0.74 -1.25
C ILE A 107 7.20 -0.49 -1.83
N ASN A 108 7.21 -1.61 -1.10
CA ASN A 108 7.79 -2.86 -1.56
C ASN A 108 7.09 -3.40 -2.82
N ALA A 109 5.75 -3.28 -2.91
CA ALA A 109 5.00 -3.61 -4.12
C ALA A 109 5.48 -2.80 -5.31
N ILE A 110 5.61 -1.49 -5.14
CA ILE A 110 6.07 -0.58 -6.19
C ILE A 110 7.51 -0.94 -6.62
N LYS A 111 8.41 -1.21 -5.68
CA LYS A 111 9.79 -1.64 -5.99
C LYS A 111 9.82 -2.93 -6.82
N LEU A 112 8.99 -3.91 -6.48
CA LEU A 112 8.92 -5.17 -7.22
C LEU A 112 8.29 -5.01 -8.60
N ASP A 113 7.24 -4.19 -8.72
CA ASP A 113 6.61 -3.90 -10.02
C ASP A 113 7.51 -3.05 -10.92
N LEU A 114 8.35 -2.19 -10.33
CA LEU A 114 9.35 -1.41 -11.06
C LEU A 114 10.41 -2.29 -11.73
N GLN A 115 10.84 -3.39 -11.10
CA GLN A 115 11.78 -4.33 -11.72
C GLN A 115 11.18 -4.96 -12.99
N LEU A 116 9.88 -5.30 -12.96
CA LEU A 116 9.16 -5.80 -14.14
C LEU A 116 9.07 -4.71 -15.21
N ALA A 117 8.77 -3.48 -14.81
CA ALA A 117 8.68 -2.35 -15.74
C ALA A 117 10.03 -2.04 -16.42
N GLN A 118 11.14 -2.12 -15.69
CA GLN A 118 12.48 -1.96 -16.23
C GLN A 118 12.77 -3.03 -17.29
N TYR A 119 12.54 -4.30 -16.96
CA TYR A 119 12.72 -5.40 -17.90
C TYR A 119 11.91 -5.22 -19.19
N LEU A 120 10.62 -4.90 -19.06
CA LEU A 120 9.76 -4.69 -20.22
C LEU A 120 10.20 -3.49 -21.06
N LYS A 121 10.63 -2.39 -20.42
CA LYS A 121 11.14 -1.20 -21.11
C LYS A 121 12.40 -1.53 -21.90
N GLU A 122 13.38 -2.18 -21.28
CA GLU A 122 14.67 -2.55 -21.89
C GLU A 122 14.52 -3.51 -23.08
N ASN A 123 13.49 -4.36 -23.04
CA ASN A 123 13.22 -5.33 -24.10
C ASN A 123 12.15 -4.86 -25.10
N HIS A 124 11.68 -3.61 -24.99
CA HIS A 124 10.62 -3.04 -25.83
C HIS A 124 9.32 -3.86 -25.87
N LEU A 125 8.92 -4.42 -24.72
CA LEU A 125 7.74 -5.27 -24.58
C LEU A 125 6.52 -4.52 -24.03
N SER A 126 5.33 -4.95 -24.44
CA SER A 126 4.05 -4.58 -23.84
C SER A 126 3.85 -5.23 -22.47
N ALA A 127 2.96 -4.68 -21.64
CA ALA A 127 2.55 -5.31 -20.37
C ALA A 127 1.34 -6.25 -20.59
N ASP A 128 1.47 -7.22 -21.50
CA ASP A 128 0.49 -8.28 -21.73
C ASP A 128 0.90 -9.59 -21.03
N GLU A 129 0.00 -10.58 -21.01
CA GLU A 129 0.24 -11.83 -20.28
C GLU A 129 1.51 -12.58 -20.72
N PRO A 130 1.78 -12.81 -22.02
CA PRO A 130 3.03 -13.45 -22.45
C PRO A 130 4.29 -12.70 -22.00
N SER A 131 4.30 -11.37 -22.17
CA SER A 131 5.44 -10.53 -21.81
C SER A 131 5.64 -10.46 -20.30
N MET A 132 4.56 -10.39 -19.53
CA MET A 132 4.59 -10.41 -18.07
C MET A 132 5.13 -11.74 -17.54
N ILE A 133 4.70 -12.88 -18.09
CA ILE A 133 5.25 -14.20 -17.73
C ILE A 133 6.76 -14.25 -17.97
N LYS A 134 7.21 -13.74 -19.13
CA LYS A 134 8.63 -13.64 -19.45
C LYS A 134 9.37 -12.75 -18.46
N ALA A 135 8.82 -11.57 -18.17
CA ALA A 135 9.39 -10.62 -17.22
C ALA A 135 9.53 -11.21 -15.81
N TYR A 136 8.50 -11.90 -15.30
CA TYR A 136 8.59 -12.57 -13.99
C TYR A 136 9.72 -13.60 -13.93
N ARG A 137 9.85 -14.42 -14.98
CA ARG A 137 10.92 -15.43 -15.05
C ARG A 137 12.30 -14.80 -15.14
N SER A 138 12.45 -13.73 -15.92
CA SER A 138 13.73 -13.06 -16.10
C SER A 138 14.15 -12.22 -14.88
N VAL A 139 13.21 -11.50 -14.26
CA VAL A 139 13.48 -10.71 -13.04
C VAL A 139 13.73 -11.64 -11.83
N ASN A 140 13.06 -12.78 -11.78
CA ASN A 140 13.29 -13.85 -10.79
C ASN A 140 13.22 -13.39 -9.32
N ALA A 141 12.35 -12.41 -9.01
CA ALA A 141 12.14 -11.87 -7.66
C ALA A 141 11.10 -12.67 -6.84
N GLU A 142 10.99 -13.99 -7.07
CA GLU A 142 9.96 -14.83 -6.45
C GLU A 142 10.07 -14.82 -4.92
N SER A 143 11.28 -14.98 -4.37
CA SER A 143 11.51 -14.99 -2.92
C SER A 143 11.06 -13.70 -2.26
N ALA A 144 11.43 -12.54 -2.83
CA ALA A 144 11.04 -11.23 -2.35
C ALA A 144 9.52 -11.03 -2.43
N ARG A 145 8.87 -11.49 -3.51
CA ARG A 145 7.41 -11.41 -3.64
C ARG A 145 6.69 -12.29 -2.61
N ARG A 146 7.21 -13.50 -2.35
CA ARG A 146 6.65 -14.38 -1.32
C ARG A 146 6.79 -13.79 0.08
N GLN A 147 7.93 -13.17 0.37
CA GLN A 147 8.15 -12.47 1.64
C GLN A 147 7.15 -11.31 1.81
N GLN A 148 7.00 -10.47 0.78
CA GLN A 148 6.01 -9.39 0.77
C GLN A 148 4.59 -9.90 1.04
N ILE A 149 4.18 -11.01 0.41
CA ILE A 149 2.87 -11.62 0.66
C ILE A 149 2.74 -12.08 2.12
N ALA A 150 3.80 -12.66 2.70
CA ALA A 150 3.81 -13.07 4.10
C ALA A 150 3.70 -11.86 5.05
N ASP A 151 4.38 -10.77 4.75
CA ASP A 151 4.34 -9.54 5.54
C ASP A 151 2.98 -8.84 5.46
N LEU A 152 2.36 -8.82 4.26
CA LEU A 152 0.97 -8.40 4.08
C LEU A 152 -0.01 -9.24 4.90
N LYS A 153 0.18 -10.56 4.96
CA LYS A 153 -0.64 -11.45 5.81
C LYS A 153 -0.51 -11.05 7.29
N GLN A 154 0.71 -10.85 7.79
CA GLN A 154 0.94 -10.39 9.16
C GLN A 154 0.31 -9.03 9.44
N MET A 155 0.42 -8.08 8.49
CA MET A 155 -0.20 -6.77 8.56
C MET A 155 -1.74 -6.88 8.68
N CYS A 156 -2.38 -7.78 7.92
CA CYS A 156 -3.82 -8.04 8.01
C CYS A 156 -4.24 -8.53 9.41
N TYR A 157 -3.51 -9.47 10.02
CA TYR A 157 -3.77 -9.91 11.40
C TYR A 157 -3.62 -8.77 12.42
N ARG A 158 -2.60 -7.92 12.24
CA ARG A 158 -2.38 -6.77 13.12
C ARG A 158 -3.46 -5.71 12.96
N THR A 159 -3.99 -5.53 11.75
CA THR A 159 -5.08 -4.59 11.47
C THR A 159 -6.34 -4.97 12.24
N ASP A 160 -6.69 -6.27 12.29
CA ASP A 160 -7.81 -6.76 13.11
C ASP A 160 -7.65 -6.39 14.58
N LYS A 161 -6.43 -6.51 15.11
CA LYS A 161 -6.14 -6.31 16.54
C LYS A 161 -6.03 -4.85 16.94
N TYR A 162 -5.44 -4.01 16.08
CA TYR A 162 -5.00 -2.67 16.48
C TYR A 162 -5.73 -1.53 15.78
N LEU A 163 -6.31 -1.75 14.60
CA LEU A 163 -6.92 -0.68 13.79
C LEU A 163 -8.46 -0.70 13.77
N LYS A 164 -9.08 -1.81 14.20
CA LYS A 164 -10.54 -1.91 14.35
C LYS A 164 -11.11 -1.35 15.65
N SER A 165 -10.26 -0.81 16.53
CA SER A 165 -10.70 -0.23 17.80
C SER A 165 -11.61 0.98 17.57
N PHE A 166 -12.83 0.92 18.12
CA PHE A 166 -13.78 2.03 18.05
C PHE A 166 -13.23 3.31 18.68
N ILE A 167 -12.52 3.20 19.82
CA ILE A 167 -11.90 4.33 20.51
C ILE A 167 -10.85 5.00 19.61
N LEU A 168 -10.01 4.18 18.95
CA LEU A 168 -8.98 4.70 18.03
C LEU A 168 -9.63 5.46 16.87
N GLN A 169 -10.65 4.89 16.23
CA GLN A 169 -11.31 5.54 15.09
C GLN A 169 -12.03 6.83 15.50
N LYS A 170 -12.63 6.88 16.69
CA LYS A 170 -13.22 8.11 17.24
C LYS A 170 -12.17 9.17 17.55
N ALA A 171 -11.07 8.80 18.21
CA ALA A 171 -9.96 9.71 18.46
C ALA A 171 -9.39 10.28 17.14
N PHE A 172 -9.22 9.41 16.13
CA PHE A 172 -8.81 9.82 14.79
C PHE A 172 -9.81 10.80 14.15
N SER A 173 -11.12 10.55 14.27
CA SER A 173 -12.14 11.43 13.67
C SER A 173 -12.10 12.89 14.18
N LEU A 174 -11.68 13.08 15.44
CA LEU A 174 -11.52 14.41 16.04
C LEU A 174 -10.34 15.19 15.45
N ALA A 175 -9.37 14.51 14.84
CA ALA A 175 -8.22 15.14 14.21
C ALA A 175 -8.53 15.78 12.85
N LYS A 176 -9.71 15.54 12.25
CA LYS A 176 -10.07 16.00 10.89
C LYS A 176 -9.81 17.49 10.68
N GLY A 177 -10.37 18.33 11.54
CA GLY A 177 -10.26 19.78 11.42
C GLY A 177 -8.82 20.28 11.47
N THR A 178 -8.02 19.70 12.36
CA THR A 178 -6.59 20.03 12.48
C THR A 178 -5.79 19.53 11.29
N ALA A 179 -6.04 18.30 10.82
CA ALA A 179 -5.37 17.72 9.66
C ALA A 179 -5.60 18.60 8.42
N TYR A 180 -6.86 19.00 8.17
CA TYR A 180 -7.21 19.81 7.01
C TYR A 180 -6.56 21.20 7.09
N LYS A 181 -6.66 21.88 8.24
CA LYS A 181 -6.02 23.20 8.47
C LYS A 181 -4.51 23.17 8.33
N LYS A 182 -3.86 22.04 8.60
CA LYS A 182 -2.40 21.85 8.49
C LYS A 182 -1.97 21.28 7.12
N GLY A 183 -2.92 21.12 6.18
CA GLY A 183 -2.64 20.63 4.83
C GLY A 183 -2.29 19.14 4.79
N PHE A 184 -2.89 18.34 5.67
CA PHE A 184 -2.82 16.86 5.72
C PHE A 184 -4.13 16.20 5.26
N GLN A 185 -4.96 16.91 4.50
CA GLN A 185 -6.23 16.38 4.01
C GLN A 185 -6.08 15.05 3.24
N PRO A 186 -5.19 14.91 2.25
CA PRO A 186 -5.08 13.66 1.49
C PRO A 186 -4.72 12.45 2.38
N LEU A 187 -3.81 12.63 3.33
CA LEU A 187 -3.43 11.58 4.27
C LEU A 187 -4.56 11.23 5.24
N TYR A 188 -5.27 12.25 5.74
CA TYR A 188 -6.41 12.02 6.61
C TYR A 188 -7.52 11.24 5.88
N ASP A 189 -7.88 11.66 4.68
CA ASP A 189 -8.95 11.04 3.88
C ASP A 189 -8.59 9.60 3.53
N PHE A 190 -7.33 9.33 3.17
CA PHE A 190 -6.83 7.97 2.96
C PHE A 190 -6.99 7.06 4.19
N ILE A 191 -6.59 7.52 5.38
CA ILE A 191 -6.72 6.72 6.61
C ILE A 191 -8.22 6.54 6.96
N ALA A 192 -9.04 7.57 6.76
CA ALA A 192 -10.49 7.50 6.99
C ALA A 192 -11.18 6.49 6.07
N GLU A 193 -10.84 6.50 4.78
CA GLU A 193 -11.31 5.52 3.80
C GLU A 193 -10.86 4.11 4.18
N GLY A 194 -9.61 3.93 4.62
CA GLY A 194 -9.11 2.65 5.10
C GLY A 194 -9.89 2.13 6.31
N PHE A 195 -10.21 2.99 7.28
CA PHE A 195 -11.08 2.61 8.41
C PHE A 195 -12.50 2.24 7.99
N ALA A 196 -13.07 2.96 7.03
CA ALA A 196 -14.39 2.64 6.49
C ALA A 196 -14.37 1.27 5.77
N ALA A 197 -13.32 1.00 4.98
CA ALA A 197 -13.15 -0.21 4.20
C ALA A 197 -12.99 -1.48 5.06
N ILE A 198 -12.30 -1.38 6.21
CA ILE A 198 -12.13 -2.54 7.11
C ILE A 198 -13.32 -2.81 8.03
N LYS A 199 -14.19 -1.81 8.25
CA LYS A 199 -15.31 -1.90 9.21
C LYS A 199 -16.26 -3.09 8.97
N PRO A 200 -16.71 -3.40 7.73
CA PRO A 200 -17.63 -4.52 7.49
C PRO A 200 -16.99 -5.91 7.59
N ILE A 201 -15.66 -5.99 7.62
CA ILE A 201 -14.94 -7.27 7.61
C ILE A 201 -14.80 -7.80 9.03
N LYS A 202 -15.40 -8.96 9.35
CA LYS A 202 -15.35 -9.56 10.70
C LYS A 202 -13.91 -9.84 11.17
N SER A 203 -13.09 -10.44 10.31
CA SER A 203 -11.65 -10.59 10.48
C SER A 203 -10.96 -10.56 9.11
N ILE A 204 -10.00 -9.65 8.97
CA ILE A 204 -9.15 -9.47 7.79
C ILE A 204 -8.13 -10.60 7.73
N GLY A 205 -7.48 -10.93 8.86
CA GLY A 205 -6.47 -11.99 8.94
C GLY A 205 -7.02 -13.40 8.68
N ALA A 206 -8.26 -13.69 9.07
CA ALA A 206 -8.89 -14.98 8.75
C ALA A 206 -9.17 -15.17 7.25
N ARG A 207 -9.20 -14.08 6.47
CA ARG A 207 -9.54 -14.11 5.02
C ARG A 207 -8.32 -14.08 4.11
N THR A 208 -7.12 -13.88 4.64
CA THR A 208 -5.89 -13.87 3.82
C THR A 208 -5.46 -15.25 3.30
N TYR A 209 -6.06 -16.33 3.78
CA TYR A 209 -5.90 -17.66 3.18
C TYR A 209 -6.52 -17.77 1.77
N ALA A 210 -7.45 -16.87 1.41
CA ALA A 210 -8.09 -16.84 0.09
C ALA A 210 -7.28 -16.05 -0.97
N LEU A 211 -6.15 -15.44 -0.58
CA LEU A 211 -5.29 -14.61 -1.44
C LEU A 211 -3.94 -15.26 -1.79
N SER A 212 -3.65 -16.45 -1.24
CA SER A 212 -2.46 -17.26 -1.58
C SER A 212 -2.84 -18.43 -2.45
#